data_AF-A0A843LC19-F1
#
_entry.id   AF-A0A843LC19-F1
#
_cell.length_a   1.000
_cell.length_b   1.000
_cell.length_c   1.000
_cell.angle_alpha   90.00
_cell.angle_beta   90.00
_cell.angle_gamma   90.00
#
_symmetry.space_group_name_H-M   'P 1'
#
loop_
_entity.id
_entity.type
_entity.pdbx_description
1 polymer ?
#
loop_
_entity_poly.entity_id
_entity_poly.type
_entity_poly.pdbx_seq_one_letter_code
_entity_poly.pdbx_strand_id
1 'polypeptide(L)'
;MVDPRDVPVGDVYITLEEVRIVLDRQGRRCVRCGAPLRPGRTYFDLRRPVICGGSRTPGNVEALCPSCHRRHMRRIRELLAMHQRR
;
A
#
# COMPACT_ATOMS: atom_id res chain seq x y z
N MET A 1 -15.99 11.35 8.28
CA MET A 1 -15.55 12.61 7.67
C MET A 1 -14.13 12.37 7.20
N VAL A 2 -13.85 12.53 5.90
CA VAL A 2 -12.50 12.28 5.32
C VAL A 2 -11.74 13.60 5.41
N ASP A 3 -10.56 13.63 6.02
CA ASP A 3 -9.74 14.84 6.13
C ASP A 3 -9.11 15.11 4.73
N PRO A 4 -9.10 16.35 4.24
CA PRO A 4 -8.46 16.68 2.96
C PRO A 4 -6.94 16.40 2.90
N ARG A 5 -6.30 16.09 4.03
CA ARG A 5 -4.91 15.64 4.13
C ARG A 5 -4.77 14.11 4.05
N ASP A 6 -5.86 13.36 4.03
CA ASP A 6 -5.81 11.90 3.94
C ASP A 6 -5.49 11.46 2.50
N VAL A 7 -4.55 10.52 2.39
CA VAL A 7 -4.15 9.90 1.13
C VAL A 7 -4.89 8.57 0.98
N PRO A 8 -5.61 8.35 -0.14
CA PRO A 8 -6.28 7.07 -0.37
C PRO A 8 -5.27 5.95 -0.68
N VAL A 9 -5.39 4.85 0.06
CA VAL A 9 -4.53 3.65 -0.01
C VAL A 9 -5.40 2.41 -0.04
N GLY A 10 -5.86 2.02 -1.23
CA GLY A 10 -6.88 0.97 -1.37
C GLY A 10 -8.16 1.35 -0.61
N ASP A 11 -8.55 0.52 0.37
CA ASP A 11 -9.71 0.75 1.24
C ASP A 11 -9.37 1.52 2.55
N VAL A 12 -8.18 2.10 2.65
CA VAL A 12 -7.70 2.78 3.85
C VAL A 12 -7.35 4.23 3.52
N TYR A 13 -7.78 5.14 4.39
CA TYR A 13 -7.32 6.52 4.40
C TYR A 13 -6.18 6.60 5.43
N ILE A 14 -5.00 7.02 4.98
CA ILE A 14 -3.88 7.31 5.88
C ILE A 14 -3.56 8.80 5.84
N THR A 15 -3.23 9.36 6.98
CA THR A 15 -2.82 10.77 7.13
C THR A 15 -1.44 11.01 6.51
N LEU A 16 -1.09 12.27 6.23
CA LEU A 16 0.26 12.65 5.80
C LEU A 16 1.35 12.25 6.82
N GLU A 17 1.01 12.19 8.12
CA GLU A 17 1.92 11.76 9.17
C GLU A 17 2.21 10.26 9.05
N GLU A 18 1.17 9.44 8.88
CA GLU A 18 1.31 8.00 8.66
C GLU A 18 2.08 7.69 7.38
N VAL A 19 1.86 8.47 6.32
CA VAL A 19 2.67 8.40 5.08
C VAL A 19 4.16 8.60 5.39
N ARG A 20 4.51 9.60 6.19
CA ARG A 20 5.91 9.86 6.58
C ARG A 20 6.48 8.70 7.40
N ILE A 21 5.71 8.20 8.37
CA ILE A 21 6.11 7.04 9.19
C ILE A 21 6.40 5.81 8.32
N VAL A 22 5.53 5.51 7.35
CA VAL A 22 5.73 4.38 6.42
C VAL A 22 6.99 4.58 5.58
N LEU A 23 7.20 5.78 5.04
CA LEU A 23 8.39 6.11 4.23
C LEU A 23 9.68 6.00 5.04
N ASP A 24 9.71 6.56 6.25
CA ASP A 24 10.90 6.58 7.09
C ASP A 24 11.23 5.17 7.61
N ARG A 25 10.23 4.38 8.01
CA ARG A 25 10.39 2.95 8.35
C ARG A 25 11.03 2.14 7.21
N GLN A 26 10.76 2.51 5.95
CA GLN A 26 11.32 1.84 4.78
C GLN A 26 12.61 2.48 4.25
N GLY A 27 13.18 3.47 4.95
CA GLY A 27 14.35 4.20 4.50
C GLY A 27 14.13 4.89 3.14
N ARG A 28 12.90 5.31 2.86
CA ARG A 28 12.46 5.96 1.60
C ARG A 28 12.78 5.12 0.36
N ARG A 29 12.74 3.80 0.51
CA ARG A 29 12.95 2.82 -0.55
C ARG A 29 11.75 1.89 -0.68
N CYS A 30 11.56 1.38 -1.90
CA CYS A 30 10.54 0.39 -2.19
C CYS A 30 10.83 -0.87 -1.37
N VAL A 31 9.89 -1.29 -0.52
CA VAL A 31 10.09 -2.47 0.35
C VAL A 31 10.32 -3.77 -0.43
N ARG A 32 9.93 -3.82 -1.71
CA ARG A 32 10.01 -5.03 -2.53
C ARG A 32 11.28 -5.13 -3.38
N CYS A 33 11.87 -4.01 -3.79
CA CYS A 33 13.03 -4.03 -4.70
C CYS A 33 14.16 -3.07 -4.29
N GLY A 34 13.99 -2.30 -3.22
CA GLY A 34 15.00 -1.36 -2.74
C GLY A 34 15.16 -0.08 -3.58
N ALA A 35 14.41 0.07 -4.69
CA ALA A 35 14.47 1.26 -5.53
C ALA A 35 14.09 2.53 -4.75
N PRO A 36 14.73 3.68 -5.00
CA PRO A 36 14.41 4.92 -4.31
C PRO A 36 12.98 5.36 -4.61
N LEU A 37 12.25 5.75 -3.57
CA LEU A 37 10.90 6.28 -3.67
C LEU A 37 10.97 7.80 -3.87
N ARG A 38 10.15 8.32 -4.78
CA ARG A 38 10.09 9.75 -5.11
C ARG A 38 8.66 10.28 -4.90
N PRO A 39 8.50 11.55 -4.47
CA PRO A 39 7.21 12.21 -4.47
C PRO A 39 6.52 12.07 -5.84
N GLY A 40 5.22 11.78 -5.85
CA GLY A 40 4.43 11.61 -7.08
C GLY A 40 4.70 10.32 -7.89
N ARG A 41 5.69 9.49 -7.50
CA ARG A 41 5.97 8.17 -8.12
C ARG A 41 6.00 7.03 -7.10
N THR A 42 5.40 7.26 -5.95
CA THR A 42 5.31 6.30 -4.85
C THR A 42 3.85 5.94 -4.65
N TYR A 43 3.58 4.65 -4.60
CA TYR A 43 2.26 4.11 -4.33
C TYR A 43 2.27 3.51 -2.94
N PHE A 44 1.19 3.69 -2.21
CA PHE A 44 0.98 3.07 -0.90
C PHE A 44 -0.08 2.00 -1.07
N ASP A 45 0.10 0.85 -0.43
CA ASP A 45 -0.84 -0.26 -0.48
C ASP A 45 -0.78 -1.13 0.77
N LEU A 46 -1.79 -1.97 0.99
CA LEU A 46 -1.79 -2.94 2.07
C LEU A 46 -0.88 -4.13 1.76
N ARG A 47 0.13 -4.36 2.61
CA ARG A 47 0.99 -5.55 2.58
C ARG A 47 0.18 -6.84 2.46
N ARG A 48 -0.84 -6.97 3.31
CA ARG A 48 -1.83 -8.05 3.28
C ARG A 48 -3.21 -7.46 3.00
N PRO A 49 -3.88 -7.85 1.92
CA PRO A 49 -5.24 -7.37 1.63
C PRO A 49 -6.24 -7.76 2.72
N VAL A 50 -7.27 -6.93 2.94
CA VAL A 50 -8.33 -7.19 3.95
C VAL A 50 -9.05 -8.50 3.68
N ILE A 51 -9.35 -8.81 2.42
CA ILE A 51 -9.96 -10.09 1.99
C ILE A 51 -9.16 -11.33 2.44
N CYS A 52 -7.86 -11.17 2.70
CA CYS A 52 -7.00 -12.23 3.17
C CYS A 52 -6.78 -12.16 4.68
N GLY A 53 -7.55 -11.38 5.44
CA GLY A 53 -7.38 -11.14 6.87
C GLY A 53 -6.33 -10.08 7.23
N GLY A 54 -6.01 -9.17 6.31
CA GLY A 54 -5.14 -8.02 6.59
C GLY A 54 -5.84 -6.92 7.40
N SER A 55 -5.09 -6.22 8.24
CA SER A 55 -5.61 -5.09 9.02
C SER A 55 -5.58 -3.79 8.21
N ARG A 56 -6.53 -2.87 8.47
CA ARG A 56 -6.54 -1.52 7.88
C ARG A 56 -5.66 -0.53 8.66
N THR A 57 -4.57 -1.01 9.26
CA THR A 57 -3.70 -0.20 10.12
C THR A 57 -2.48 0.30 9.34
N PRO A 58 -1.89 1.45 9.71
CA PRO A 58 -0.66 1.97 9.08
C PRO A 58 0.50 0.96 9.09
N GLY A 59 0.55 0.10 10.11
CA GLY A 59 1.52 -1.00 10.20
C GLY A 59 1.44 -1.97 9.02
N ASN A 60 0.25 -2.17 8.44
CA ASN A 60 0.02 -3.02 7.28
C ASN A 60 0.15 -2.27 5.94
N VAL A 61 0.46 -0.96 5.94
CA VAL A 61 0.70 -0.20 4.71
C VAL A 61 2.17 -0.30 4.30
N GLU A 62 2.43 -0.47 3.02
CA GLU A 62 3.76 -0.48 2.40
C GLU A 62 3.85 0.55 1.28
N ALA A 63 5.00 1.20 1.15
CA ALA A 63 5.31 2.07 0.01
C ALA A 63 6.07 1.32 -1.09
N LEU A 64 5.59 1.44 -2.32
CA LEU A 64 6.00 0.69 -3.50
C LEU A 64 6.35 1.62 -4.66
N CYS A 65 7.36 1.22 -5.45
CA CYS A 65 7.62 1.85 -6.74
C CYS A 65 6.58 1.42 -7.79
N PRO A 66 6.44 2.13 -8.93
CA PRO A 66 5.37 1.86 -9.90
C PRO A 66 5.39 0.45 -10.50
N SER A 67 6.57 -0.17 -10.62
CA SER A 67 6.70 -1.53 -11.15
C SER A 67 6.33 -2.61 -10.13
N CYS A 68 6.66 -2.40 -8.85
CA CYS A 68 6.29 -3.29 -7.76
C CYS A 68 4.80 -3.16 -7.43
N HIS A 69 4.25 -1.94 -7.45
CA HIS A 69 2.82 -1.71 -7.27
C HIS A 69 1.99 -2.44 -8.32
N ARG A 70 2.36 -2.34 -9.61
CA ARG A 70 1.68 -3.10 -10.69
C ARG A 70 1.69 -4.62 -10.46
N ARG A 71 2.81 -5.17 -9.99
CA ARG A 71 2.93 -6.61 -9.66
C ARG A 71 2.10 -6.99 -8.44
N HIS A 72 2.07 -6.12 -7.43
CA HIS A 72 1.24 -6.32 -6.24
C HIS A 72 -0.25 -6.33 -6.59
N MET A 73 -0.73 -5.35 -7.37
CA MET A 73 -2.10 -5.31 -7.88
C MET A 73 -2.50 -6.53 -8.69
N ARG A 74 -1.61 -7.06 -9.53
CA ARG A 74 -1.89 -8.30 -10.25
C ARG A 74 -2.19 -9.46 -9.29
N ARG A 75 -1.35 -9.64 -8.26
CA ARG A 75 -1.54 -10.69 -7.25
C ARG A 75 -2.84 -10.50 -6.45
N ILE A 76 -3.19 -9.27 -6.09
CA ILE A 76 -4.46 -9.01 -5.40
C ILE A 76 -5.66 -9.42 -6.27
N ARG A 77 -5.64 -9.07 -7.56
CA ARG A 77 -6.72 -9.47 -8.48
C ARG A 77 -6.85 -10.98 -8.61
N GLU A 78 -5.72 -11.71 -8.66
CA GLU A 78 -5.71 -13.17 -8.66
C GLU A 78 -6.31 -13.74 -7.36
N LEU A 79 -5.96 -13.18 -6.20
CA LEU A 79 -6.53 -13.58 -4.91
C LEU A 79 -8.03 -13.33 -4.82
N LEU A 80 -8.51 -12.18 -5.31
CA LEU A 80 -9.94 -11.85 -5.40
C LEU A 80 -10.68 -12.84 -6.31
N ALA A 81 -10.12 -13.13 -7.48
CA ALA A 81 -10.72 -14.08 -8.41
C ALA A 81 -10.83 -15.50 -7.84
N MET A 82 -9.88 -15.92 -6.98
CA MET A 82 -9.98 -17.20 -6.27
C MET A 82 -11.04 -17.17 -5.16
N HIS A 83 -11.21 -16.05 -4.45
CA HIS A 83 -12.22 -15.93 -3.38
C HIS A 83 -13.65 -15.86 -3.94
N GLN A 84 -13.85 -15.28 -5.12
CA GLN A 84 -15.18 -15.22 -5.77
C GLN A 84 -15.66 -16.57 -6.32
N ARG A 85 -14.80 -17.60 -6.38
CA ARG A 85 -15.13 -18.94 -6.85
C ARG A 85 -15.48 -19.92 -5.72
N ARG A 86 -15.52 -19.46 -4.48
CA ARG A 86 -15.95 -20.21 -3.29
C ARG A 86 -17.35 -19.78 -2.88
#